data_AF-A0A069I7G7-F1
#
_entry.id   AF-A0A069I7G7-F1
#
_cell.length_a   1.000
_cell.length_b   1.000
_cell.length_c   1.000
_cell.angle_alpha   90.00
_cell.angle_beta   90.00
_cell.angle_gamma   90.00
#
_symmetry.space_group_name_H-M   'P 1'
#
loop_
_entity.id
_entity.type
_entity.pdbx_description
1 polymer ?
#
loop_
_entity_poly.entity_id
_entity_poly.type
_entity_poly.pdbx_seq_one_letter_code
_entity_poly.pdbx_strand_id
1 'polypeptide(L)'
;MKMEIRFQPDMTCCKSTRVSVDLVCQHSGHLCCARRRAQEIALKGASSLDAFARHLLTFWSLRDVFYVFAGAGQMSTLALICKERWLQLPDSGRVAYRAEVAIATDRIETGPYNSLAFMLTFDFLCETASVRS
;
A
#
# COMPACT_ATOMS: atom_id res chain seq x y z
N MET A 1 -24.15 -14.17 -10.07
CA MET A 1 -22.72 -14.11 -10.45
C MET A 1 -22.06 -13.00 -9.63
N LYS A 2 -21.07 -13.30 -8.79
CA LYS A 2 -20.31 -12.25 -8.08
C LYS A 2 -19.40 -11.58 -9.09
N MET A 3 -19.63 -10.31 -9.37
CA MET A 3 -18.76 -9.50 -10.22
C MET A 3 -17.38 -9.42 -9.56
N GLU A 4 -16.36 -9.99 -10.18
CA GLU A 4 -14.97 -9.79 -9.78
C GLU A 4 -14.61 -8.33 -10.09
N ILE A 5 -14.42 -7.52 -9.05
CA ILE A 5 -13.90 -6.16 -9.21
C ILE A 5 -12.47 -6.28 -9.74
N ARG A 6 -12.26 -5.96 -11.01
CA ARG A 6 -10.94 -5.87 -11.64
C ARG A 6 -10.48 -4.42 -11.60
N PHE A 7 -9.36 -4.15 -10.92
CA PHE A 7 -8.76 -2.82 -10.89
C PHE A 7 -7.94 -2.59 -12.17
N GLN A 8 -7.90 -1.35 -12.63
CA GLN A 8 -7.22 -0.95 -13.87
C GLN A 8 -6.24 0.21 -13.61
N PRO A 9 -5.23 0.43 -14.49
CA PRO A 9 -4.20 1.46 -14.30
C PRO A 9 -4.75 2.88 -14.19
N ASP A 10 -5.83 3.18 -14.91
CA ASP A 10 -6.50 4.48 -14.97
C ASP A 10 -7.47 4.72 -13.80
N MET A 11 -7.76 3.68 -13.01
CA MET A 11 -8.53 3.84 -11.78
C MET A 11 -7.69 4.58 -10.75
N THR A 12 -8.17 5.72 -10.28
CA THR A 12 -7.59 6.41 -9.13
C THR A 12 -8.54 6.34 -7.95
N CYS A 13 -8.11 5.78 -6.82
CA CYS A 13 -8.81 5.98 -5.55
C CYS A 13 -8.95 7.50 -5.33
N CYS A 14 -10.13 8.02 -4.98
CA CYS A 14 -10.27 9.44 -4.65
C CYS A 14 -9.29 9.77 -3.51
N LYS A 15 -8.16 10.40 -3.87
CA LYS A 15 -7.19 10.92 -2.90
C LYS A 15 -7.87 12.03 -2.12
N SER A 16 -7.56 12.15 -0.84
CA SER A 16 -8.14 13.21 0.00
C SER A 16 -7.84 14.63 -0.55
N THR A 17 -6.77 14.79 -1.33
CA THR A 17 -6.41 16.00 -2.08
C THR A 17 -7.42 16.40 -3.18
N ARG A 18 -8.33 15.51 -3.61
CA ARG A 18 -9.44 15.86 -4.52
C ARG A 18 -10.63 16.46 -3.77
N VAL A 19 -10.80 16.13 -2.49
CA VAL A 19 -11.82 16.72 -1.62
C VAL A 19 -11.47 18.18 -1.30
N SER A 20 -10.18 18.51 -1.17
CA SER A 20 -9.72 19.88 -0.92
C SER A 20 -9.83 20.84 -2.12
N VAL A 21 -10.19 20.35 -3.31
CA VAL A 21 -10.42 21.16 -4.53
C VAL A 21 -11.88 21.04 -5.03
N ASP A 22 -12.81 20.66 -4.15
CA ASP A 22 -14.25 20.55 -4.43
C ASP A 22 -14.63 19.57 -5.56
N LEU A 23 -13.73 18.64 -5.91
CA LEU A 23 -14.06 17.47 -6.73
C LEU A 23 -14.75 16.43 -5.84
N VAL A 24 -16.01 16.71 -5.53
CA VAL A 24 -16.90 15.83 -4.79
C VAL A 24 -16.98 14.50 -5.56
N CYS A 25 -16.62 13.40 -4.89
CA CYS A 25 -16.76 12.07 -5.49
C CYS A 25 -18.24 11.68 -5.44
N GLN A 26 -19.04 12.20 -6.38
CA GLN A 26 -20.51 12.16 -6.40
C GLN A 26 -21.11 10.79 -6.72
N HIS A 27 -20.30 9.77 -7.00
CA HIS A 27 -20.77 8.42 -7.33
C HIS A 27 -20.27 7.39 -6.33
N SER A 28 -21.14 6.46 -5.93
CA SER A 28 -20.88 5.39 -4.96
C SER A 28 -19.69 4.47 -5.31
N GLY A 29 -19.18 4.54 -6.54
CA GLY A 29 -17.98 3.83 -7.00
C GLY A 29 -16.64 4.57 -6.82
N HIS A 30 -16.59 5.75 -6.19
CA HIS A 30 -15.40 6.62 -6.34
C HIS A 30 -14.60 6.91 -5.06
N LEU A 31 -15.06 6.60 -3.84
CA LEU A 31 -14.33 6.97 -2.61
C LEU A 31 -13.58 5.87 -1.87
N CYS A 32 -13.90 4.60 -2.07
CA CYS A 32 -13.37 3.53 -1.22
C CYS A 32 -13.13 2.22 -1.96
N CYS A 33 -13.12 2.14 -3.29
CA CYS A 33 -13.15 0.84 -3.97
C CYS A 33 -11.96 -0.05 -3.59
N ALA A 34 -10.73 0.43 -3.70
CA ALA A 34 -9.56 -0.38 -3.32
C ALA A 34 -9.45 -0.54 -1.80
N ARG A 35 -9.73 0.51 -1.01
CA ARG A 35 -9.68 0.47 0.46
C ARG A 35 -10.71 -0.48 1.07
N ARG A 36 -11.99 -0.31 0.73
CA ARG A 36 -13.09 -1.19 1.13
C ARG A 36 -12.87 -2.59 0.62
N ARG A 37 -12.36 -2.74 -0.61
CA ARG A 37 -12.00 -4.06 -1.12
C ARG A 37 -10.87 -4.69 -0.31
N ALA A 38 -9.85 -3.92 0.09
CA ALA A 38 -8.81 -4.40 1.00
C ALA A 38 -9.42 -4.82 2.35
N GLN A 39 -10.34 -4.06 2.93
CA GLN A 39 -11.05 -4.45 4.16
C GLN A 39 -11.85 -5.75 3.99
N GLU A 40 -12.57 -5.92 2.87
CA GLU A 40 -13.31 -7.15 2.55
C GLU A 40 -12.37 -8.34 2.31
N ILE A 41 -11.24 -8.11 1.64
CA ILE A 41 -10.24 -9.13 1.36
C ILE A 41 -9.50 -9.51 2.66
N ALA A 42 -9.31 -8.59 3.59
CA ALA A 42 -8.73 -8.87 4.90
C ALA A 42 -9.50 -9.95 5.66
N LEU A 43 -10.83 -9.97 5.53
CA LEU A 43 -11.68 -11.02 6.10
C LEU A 43 -11.42 -12.42 5.51
N LYS A 44 -10.81 -12.49 4.33
CA LYS A 44 -10.43 -13.75 3.66
C LYS A 44 -9.02 -14.21 4.00
N GLY A 45 -8.27 -13.43 4.79
CA GLY A 45 -6.93 -13.76 5.27
C GLY A 45 -5.78 -13.12 4.49
N ALA A 46 -4.58 -13.25 5.07
CA ALA A 46 -3.37 -12.55 4.64
C ALA A 46 -2.95 -12.87 3.20
N SER A 47 -3.07 -14.13 2.75
CA SER A 47 -2.69 -14.52 1.39
C SER A 47 -3.52 -13.81 0.31
N SER A 48 -4.79 -13.53 0.61
CA SER A 48 -5.65 -12.80 -0.33
C SER A 48 -5.29 -11.31 -0.38
N LEU A 49 -4.91 -10.72 0.76
CA LEU A 49 -4.42 -9.34 0.83
C LEU A 49 -3.08 -9.18 0.12
N ASP A 50 -2.20 -10.17 0.24
CA ASP A 50 -0.91 -10.19 -0.46
C ASP A 50 -1.10 -10.16 -1.99
N ALA A 51 -1.90 -11.10 -2.51
CA ALA A 51 -2.23 -11.15 -3.94
C ALA A 51 -2.86 -9.83 -4.42
N PHE A 52 -3.71 -9.22 -3.60
CA PHE A 52 -4.33 -7.95 -3.92
C PHE A 52 -3.34 -6.79 -3.98
N ALA A 53 -2.43 -6.67 -3.01
CA ALA A 53 -1.38 -5.67 -3.01
C ALA A 53 -0.46 -5.82 -4.23
N ARG A 54 -0.04 -7.06 -4.55
CA ARG A 54 0.78 -7.32 -5.74
C ARG A 54 0.07 -6.92 -7.02
N HIS A 55 -1.22 -7.27 -7.14
CA HIS A 55 -2.03 -6.87 -8.28
C HIS A 55 -2.05 -5.35 -8.45
N LEU A 56 -2.33 -4.59 -7.38
CA LEU A 56 -2.31 -3.13 -7.45
C LEU A 56 -0.93 -2.58 -7.82
N LEU A 57 0.16 -3.14 -7.26
CA LEU A 57 1.53 -2.71 -7.56
C LEU A 57 1.98 -2.99 -9.01
N THR A 58 1.21 -3.76 -9.80
CA THR A 58 1.52 -3.93 -11.23
C THR A 58 1.22 -2.69 -12.08
N PHE A 59 0.38 -1.77 -11.57
CA PHE A 59 -0.04 -0.59 -12.32
C PHE A 59 -0.19 0.68 -11.47
N TRP A 60 -0.22 0.58 -10.14
CA TRP A 60 -0.22 1.73 -9.23
C TRP A 60 1.13 1.92 -8.56
N SER A 61 1.45 3.17 -8.23
CA SER A 61 2.64 3.50 -7.46
C SER A 61 2.55 2.95 -6.04
N LEU A 62 3.69 2.65 -5.41
CA LEU A 62 3.74 2.25 -4.00
C LEU A 62 3.03 3.26 -3.08
N ARG A 63 3.10 4.55 -3.41
CA ARG A 63 2.41 5.62 -2.70
C ARG A 63 0.89 5.44 -2.72
N ASP A 64 0.32 5.10 -3.87
CA ASP A 64 -1.13 4.91 -4.01
C ASP A 64 -1.59 3.63 -3.30
N VAL A 65 -0.79 2.57 -3.36
CA VAL A 65 -1.06 1.32 -2.64
C VAL A 65 -0.94 1.51 -1.13
N PHE A 66 0.05 2.28 -0.66
CA PHE A 66 0.19 2.64 0.76
C PHE A 66 -1.08 3.33 1.28
N TYR A 67 -1.63 4.29 0.53
CA TYR A 67 -2.86 4.97 0.92
C TYR A 67 -4.03 4.00 1.13
N VAL A 68 -4.19 3.03 0.22
CA VAL A 68 -5.22 1.99 0.33
C VAL A 68 -5.05 1.15 1.58
N PHE A 69 -3.84 0.65 1.82
CA PHE A 69 -3.56 -0.28 2.92
C PHE A 69 -3.53 0.43 4.28
N ALA A 70 -3.07 1.68 4.34
CA ALA A 70 -3.17 2.53 5.52
C ALA A 70 -4.64 2.79 5.88
N GLY A 71 -5.47 3.20 4.93
CA GLY A 71 -6.90 3.39 5.16
C GLY A 71 -7.64 2.09 5.55
N ALA A 72 -7.18 0.94 5.06
CA ALA A 72 -7.75 -0.36 5.40
C ALA A 72 -7.23 -0.95 6.73
N GLY A 73 -6.23 -0.32 7.37
CA GLY A 73 -5.59 -0.85 8.57
C GLY A 73 -4.73 -2.10 8.32
N GLN A 74 -4.27 -2.32 7.10
CA GLN A 74 -3.54 -3.52 6.66
C GLN A 74 -2.07 -3.24 6.32
N MET A 75 -1.47 -2.22 6.94
CA MET A 75 -0.10 -1.76 6.64
C MET A 75 0.97 -2.86 6.77
N SER A 76 0.82 -3.78 7.73
CA SER A 76 1.77 -4.88 7.94
C SER A 76 1.88 -5.81 6.72
N THR A 77 0.78 -6.03 5.99
CA THR A 77 0.82 -6.83 4.76
C THR A 77 1.63 -6.13 3.68
N LEU A 78 1.46 -4.82 3.51
CA LEU A 78 2.24 -4.07 2.53
C LEU A 78 3.72 -4.01 2.92
N ALA A 79 4.04 -3.90 4.21
CA ALA A 79 5.42 -3.93 4.70
C ALA A 79 6.12 -5.26 4.39
N LEU A 80 5.42 -6.39 4.49
CA LEU A 80 5.94 -7.71 4.10
C LEU A 80 6.30 -7.78 2.61
N ILE A 81 5.44 -7.25 1.74
CA ILE A 81 5.71 -7.20 0.29
C ILE A 81 6.91 -6.30 -0.02
N CYS A 82 6.99 -5.14 0.64
CA CYS A 82 8.16 -4.28 0.49
C CYS A 82 9.45 -5.02 0.91
N LYS A 83 9.39 -5.79 2.00
CA LYS A 83 10.51 -6.60 2.49
C LYS A 83 10.89 -7.74 1.54
N GLU A 84 9.95 -8.35 0.85
CA GLU A 84 10.28 -9.34 -0.18
C GLU A 84 11.06 -8.72 -1.34
N ARG A 85 10.63 -7.55 -1.82
CA ARG A 85 11.37 -6.81 -2.84
C ARG A 85 12.76 -6.41 -2.33
N TRP A 86 12.88 -6.00 -1.07
CA TRP A 86 14.18 -5.73 -0.44
C TRP A 86 15.14 -6.93 -0.51
N LEU A 87 14.64 -8.14 -0.22
CA LEU A 87 15.46 -9.36 -0.25
C LEU A 87 15.94 -9.72 -1.66
N GLN A 88 15.24 -9.30 -2.70
CA GLN A 88 15.64 -9.51 -4.10
C GLN A 88 16.68 -8.49 -4.58
N LEU A 89 16.92 -7.42 -3.81
CA LEU A 89 17.89 -6.39 -4.18
C LEU A 89 19.28 -6.72 -3.63
N PRO A 90 20.35 -6.40 -4.39
CA PRO A 90 21.71 -6.38 -3.85
C PRO A 90 21.86 -5.27 -2.82
N ASP A 91 22.88 -5.36 -1.95
CA ASP A 91 23.10 -4.39 -0.86
C ASP A 91 23.21 -2.94 -1.34
N SER A 92 23.80 -2.71 -2.52
CA SER A 92 23.88 -1.38 -3.14
C SER A 92 22.52 -0.80 -3.53
N GLY A 93 21.53 -1.65 -3.86
CA GLY A 93 20.18 -1.24 -4.24
C GLY A 93 19.24 -1.02 -3.05
N ARG A 94 19.57 -1.60 -1.89
CA ARG A 94 18.73 -1.56 -0.69
C ARG A 94 18.58 -0.14 -0.13
N VAL A 95 19.66 0.65 -0.08
CA VAL A 95 19.63 2.05 0.40
C VAL A 95 18.69 2.90 -0.46
N ALA A 96 18.80 2.80 -1.78
CA ALA A 96 17.94 3.54 -2.71
C ALA A 96 16.47 3.12 -2.58
N TYR A 97 16.21 1.82 -2.46
CA TYR A 97 14.86 1.31 -2.30
C TYR A 97 14.21 1.72 -0.97
N ARG A 98 14.96 1.73 0.15
CA ARG A 98 14.45 2.29 1.42
C ARG A 98 14.06 3.75 1.27
N ALA A 99 14.85 4.55 0.56
CA ALA A 99 14.51 5.94 0.30
C ALA A 99 13.23 6.08 -0.54
N GLU A 100 13.05 5.22 -1.55
CA GLU A 100 11.80 5.14 -2.35
C GLU A 100 10.59 4.83 -1.45
N VAL A 101 10.71 3.85 -0.54
CA VAL A 101 9.64 3.49 0.41
C VAL A 101 9.33 4.64 1.37
N ALA A 102 10.35 5.34 1.88
CA ALA A 102 10.16 6.51 2.74
C ALA A 102 9.39 7.62 1.99
N ILE A 103 9.81 7.96 0.77
CA ILE A 103 9.15 8.98 -0.05
C ILE A 103 7.73 8.58 -0.45
N ALA A 104 7.48 7.29 -0.65
CA ALA A 104 6.15 6.77 -0.98
C ALA A 104 5.18 6.89 0.21
N THR A 105 5.69 6.76 1.43
CA THR A 105 4.88 6.70 2.65
C THR A 105 4.83 8.02 3.43
N ASP A 106 5.69 8.98 3.15
CA ASP A 106 5.74 10.31 3.77
C ASP A 106 4.54 11.20 3.35
N ARG A 107 3.38 11.03 4.00
CA ARG A 107 2.18 11.84 3.73
C ARG A 107 1.40 12.23 4.99
N ILE A 108 1.01 13.50 5.01
CA ILE A 108 0.14 14.11 6.01
C ILE A 108 -1.29 13.53 5.97
N GLU A 109 -1.78 13.13 4.78
CA GLU A 109 -3.18 12.70 4.57
C GLU A 109 -3.56 11.42 5.34
N THR A 110 -2.59 10.51 5.56
CA THR A 110 -2.78 9.30 6.39
C THR A 110 -2.36 9.53 7.84
N GLY A 111 -1.85 10.72 8.17
CA GLY A 111 -1.28 11.08 9.46
C GLY A 111 0.18 10.62 9.61
N PRO A 112 1.06 11.45 10.22
CA PRO A 112 2.49 11.17 10.33
C PRO A 112 2.80 9.90 11.13
N TYR A 113 1.90 9.51 12.05
CA TYR A 113 2.03 8.30 12.84
C TYR A 113 1.97 7.03 11.99
N ASN A 114 1.11 6.98 10.98
CA ASN A 114 0.98 5.80 10.11
C ASN A 114 2.22 5.63 9.22
N SER A 115 2.78 6.73 8.72
CA SER A 115 4.03 6.74 7.95
C SER A 115 5.21 6.26 8.81
N LEU A 116 5.36 6.80 10.02
CA LEU A 116 6.43 6.40 10.94
C LEU A 116 6.29 4.92 11.35
N ALA A 117 5.10 4.50 11.77
CA ALA A 117 4.84 3.12 12.17
C ALA A 117 5.12 2.12 11.02
N PHE A 118 4.77 2.50 9.80
CA PHE A 118 5.09 1.70 8.61
C PHE A 118 6.61 1.57 8.41
N MET A 119 7.34 2.68 8.42
CA MET A 119 8.79 2.67 8.21
C MET A 119 9.52 1.86 9.29
N LEU A 120 9.16 2.02 10.55
CA LEU A 120 9.72 1.23 11.65
C LEU A 120 9.47 -0.28 11.46
N THR A 121 8.25 -0.64 11.05
CA THR A 121 7.90 -2.04 10.77
C THR A 121 8.70 -2.58 9.59
N PHE A 122 8.81 -1.82 8.51
CA PHE A 122 9.57 -2.20 7.32
C PHE A 122 11.06 -2.40 7.63
N ASP A 123 11.69 -1.45 8.33
CA ASP A 123 13.11 -1.52 8.70
C ASP A 123 13.39 -2.75 9.56
N PHE A 124 12.58 -2.98 10.60
CA PHE A 124 12.70 -4.16 11.46
C PHE A 124 12.58 -5.47 10.68
N LEU A 125 11.61 -5.56 9.75
CA LEU A 125 11.44 -6.75 8.90
C LEU A 125 12.64 -6.98 7.97
N CYS A 126 13.29 -5.93 7.49
CA CYS A 126 14.45 -6.02 6.61
C CYS A 126 15.73 -6.40 7.37
N GLU A 127 15.95 -5.82 8.56
CA GLU A 127 17.06 -6.16 9.45
C GLU A 127 16.98 -7.63 9.88
N THR A 128 15.83 -8.06 10.40
CA THR A 128 15.63 -9.45 10.85
C THR A 128 15.78 -10.48 9.73
N ALA A 129 15.49 -10.10 8.49
CA ALA A 129 15.67 -10.98 7.35
C ALA A 129 17.13 -11.07 6.90
N SER A 130 17.89 -9.99 7.03
CA SER A 130 19.31 -9.94 6.66
C SER A 130 20.21 -10.68 7.66
N VAL A 131 19.77 -10.84 8.91
CA VAL A 131 20.48 -11.64 9.94
C VAL A 131 20.31 -13.16 9.72
N ARG A 132 19.29 -13.58 8.97
CA ARG A 132 18.95 -14.99 8.74
C ARG A 132 19.39 -15.55 7.37
N SER A 133 19.93 -14.69 6.51
CA SER A 133 20.48 -15.03 5.18
C SER A 133 21.99 -15.20 5.27
#